data_AF-A0AA49JGY9-F1
#
_entry.id   AF-A0AA49JGY9-F1
#
_cell.length_a   1.000
_cell.length_b   1.000
_cell.length_c   1.000
_cell.angle_alpha   90.00
_cell.angle_beta   90.00
_cell.angle_gamma   90.00
#
_symmetry.space_group_name_H-M   'P 1'
#
loop_
_entity.id
_entity.type
_entity.pdbx_description
1 polymer ?
#
loop_
_entity_poly.entity_id
_entity_poly.type
_entity_poly.pdbx_seq_one_letter_code
_entity_poly.pdbx_strand_id
1 'polypeptide(L)'
;MNENEFLTHINENTGLIKRLINMYIDTSDEREDMFQEILMRCWISKDRFRGESKFSTWLYRLSLNSILTSLKKKSRLTTSPLDKEVEYIPGDKNNEESEIRSRLYLAIKKLDDIDKTIITMHLDAFTNPEIADFMGISVNHCNVKLFRIKNKLETILKDN
;
A
#
# COMPACT_ATOMS: atom_id res chain seq x y z
N MET A 1 -3.00 24.06 6.15
CA MET A 1 -3.53 23.71 4.81
C MET A 1 -5.01 24.05 4.76
N ASN A 2 -5.43 24.82 3.75
CA ASN A 2 -6.84 25.17 3.59
C ASN A 2 -7.64 24.02 2.95
N GLU A 3 -8.97 24.13 2.91
CA GLU A 3 -9.85 23.07 2.40
C GLU A 3 -9.60 22.76 0.91
N ASN A 4 -9.49 23.79 0.06
CA ASN A 4 -9.28 23.59 -1.37
C ASN A 4 -7.94 22.91 -1.67
N GLU A 5 -6.88 23.34 -1.00
CA GLU A 5 -5.55 22.74 -1.10
C GLU A 5 -5.56 21.27 -0.65
N PHE A 6 -6.26 20.96 0.44
CA PHE A 6 -6.45 19.57 0.88
C PHE A 6 -7.18 18.74 -0.18
N LEU A 7 -8.29 19.24 -0.74
CA LEU A 7 -9.08 18.50 -1.74
C LEU A 7 -8.26 18.25 -3.00
N THR A 8 -7.49 19.24 -3.47
CA THR A 8 -6.57 19.06 -4.60
C THR A 8 -5.57 17.95 -4.33
N HIS A 9 -4.88 17.99 -3.19
CA HIS A 9 -3.92 16.96 -2.83
C HIS A 9 -4.54 15.57 -2.69
N ILE A 10 -5.74 15.45 -2.11
CA ILE A 10 -6.43 14.16 -2.01
C ILE A 10 -6.81 13.63 -3.40
N ASN A 11 -7.34 14.48 -4.27
CA ASN A 11 -7.74 14.08 -5.62
C ASN A 11 -6.54 13.60 -6.43
N GLU A 12 -5.41 14.30 -6.38
CA GLU A 12 -4.15 13.91 -7.04
C GLU A 12 -3.62 12.56 -6.55
N ASN A 13 -3.87 12.22 -5.28
CA ASN A 13 -3.29 11.02 -4.64
C ASN A 13 -4.31 9.90 -4.39
N THR A 14 -5.55 10.03 -4.85
CA THR A 14 -6.61 9.03 -4.61
C THR A 14 -6.26 7.66 -5.19
N GLY A 15 -5.66 7.63 -6.38
CA GLY A 15 -5.22 6.37 -6.99
C GLY A 15 -4.16 5.64 -6.16
N LEU A 16 -3.24 6.39 -5.55
CA LEU A 16 -2.20 5.84 -4.67
C LEU A 16 -2.79 5.23 -3.40
N ILE A 17 -3.75 5.92 -2.76
CA ILE A 17 -4.43 5.39 -1.56
C ILE A 17 -5.18 4.09 -1.91
N LYS A 18 -5.95 4.09 -3.00
CA LYS A 18 -6.74 2.91 -3.41
C LYS A 18 -5.85 1.71 -3.74
N ARG A 19 -4.73 1.92 -4.46
CA ARG A 19 -3.76 0.85 -4.74
C ARG A 19 -3.16 0.28 -3.46
N LEU A 20 -2.79 1.15 -2.52
CA LEU A 20 -2.26 0.74 -1.23
C LEU A 20 -3.29 -0.08 -0.43
N ILE A 21 -4.54 0.39 -0.33
CA ILE A 21 -5.62 -0.32 0.35
C ILE A 21 -5.82 -1.71 -0.25
N ASN A 22 -5.94 -1.79 -1.59
CA ASN A 22 -6.11 -3.06 -2.30
C ASN A 22 -5.05 -4.07 -1.87
N MET A 23 -3.77 -3.65 -1.83
CA MET A 23 -2.64 -4.53 -1.51
C MET A 23 -2.79 -5.28 -0.16
N TYR A 24 -3.53 -4.72 0.78
CA TYR A 24 -3.66 -5.23 2.15
C TYR A 24 -5.07 -5.74 2.50
N ILE A 25 -6.11 -5.35 1.76
CA ILE A 25 -7.51 -5.65 2.08
C ILE A 25 -8.17 -6.28 0.86
N ASP A 26 -8.84 -7.43 1.07
CA ASP A 26 -9.36 -8.27 0.00
C ASP A 26 -10.78 -7.88 -0.44
N THR A 27 -11.70 -7.63 0.49
CA THR A 27 -13.13 -7.42 0.18
C THR A 27 -13.43 -5.97 -0.20
N SER A 28 -14.35 -5.75 -1.15
CA SER A 28 -14.75 -4.40 -1.58
C SER A 28 -15.22 -3.51 -0.41
N ASP A 29 -16.09 -4.04 0.45
CA ASP A 29 -16.67 -3.27 1.56
C ASP A 29 -15.60 -2.79 2.55
N GLU A 30 -14.67 -3.67 2.94
CA GLU A 30 -13.58 -3.30 3.87
C GLU A 30 -12.62 -2.27 3.24
N ARG A 31 -12.46 -2.29 1.92
CA ARG A 31 -11.63 -1.32 1.20
C ARG A 31 -12.28 0.06 1.19
N GLU A 32 -13.58 0.14 0.99
CA GLU A 32 -14.32 1.39 1.02
C GLU A 32 -14.30 2.01 2.44
N ASP A 33 -14.57 1.20 3.47
CA ASP A 33 -14.48 1.63 4.87
C ASP A 33 -13.07 2.14 5.22
N MET A 34 -12.04 1.41 4.80
CA MET A 34 -10.65 1.82 5.03
C MET A 34 -10.32 3.13 4.31
N PHE A 35 -10.83 3.33 3.09
CA PHE A 35 -10.62 4.55 2.34
C PHE A 35 -11.24 5.75 3.08
N GLN A 36 -12.48 5.61 3.56
CA GLN A 36 -13.15 6.65 4.34
C GLN A 36 -12.41 6.97 5.66
N GLU A 37 -11.96 5.95 6.39
CA GLU A 37 -11.17 6.11 7.63
C GLU A 37 -9.86 6.88 7.36
N ILE A 38 -9.16 6.55 6.26
CA ILE A 38 -7.93 7.25 5.86
C ILE A 38 -8.22 8.72 5.54
N LEU A 39 -9.29 9.01 4.78
CA LEU A 39 -9.67 10.39 4.46
C LEU A 39 -9.98 11.19 5.74
N MET A 40 -10.75 10.60 6.66
CA MET A 40 -11.08 11.23 7.94
C MET A 40 -9.82 11.52 8.77
N ARG A 41 -8.93 10.54 8.92
CA ARG A 41 -7.66 10.72 9.65
C ARG A 41 -6.76 11.76 9.01
N CYS A 42 -6.72 11.77 7.68
CA CYS A 42 -5.97 12.73 6.90
C CYS A 42 -6.50 14.15 7.17
N TRP A 43 -7.82 14.36 7.09
CA TRP A 43 -8.46 15.63 7.38
C TRP A 43 -8.15 16.14 8.79
N ILE A 44 -8.29 15.28 9.82
CA ILE A 44 -8.00 15.64 11.22
C ILE A 44 -6.51 16.00 11.40
N SER A 45 -5.62 15.31 10.68
CA SER A 45 -4.18 15.47 10.83
C SER A 45 -3.59 16.54 9.90
N LYS A 46 -4.40 17.13 9.02
CA LYS A 46 -3.96 17.98 7.90
C LYS A 46 -3.15 19.19 8.36
N ASP A 47 -3.48 19.75 9.51
CA ASP A 47 -2.81 20.94 10.06
C ASP A 47 -1.49 20.59 10.77
N ARG A 48 -1.18 19.29 10.93
CA ARG A 48 0.10 18.79 11.46
C ARG A 48 1.11 18.50 10.35
N PHE A 49 0.73 18.60 9.08
CA PHE A 49 1.65 18.42 7.97
C PHE A 49 2.63 19.61 7.91
N ARG A 50 3.91 19.33 8.12
CA ARG A 50 4.97 20.33 8.24
C ARG A 50 5.67 20.70 6.92
N GLY A 51 5.36 20.02 5.82
CA GLY A 51 6.02 20.26 4.53
C GLY A 51 7.46 19.73 4.45
N GLU A 52 7.91 18.94 5.41
CA GLU A 52 9.26 18.33 5.43
C GLU A 52 9.42 17.19 4.40
N SER A 53 8.30 16.71 3.84
CA SER A 53 8.25 15.74 2.75
C SER A 53 7.19 16.16 1.74
N LYS A 54 7.14 15.50 0.58
CA LYS A 54 5.95 15.59 -0.29
C LYS A 54 4.70 15.17 0.48
N PHE A 55 3.56 15.77 0.14
CA PHE A 55 2.27 15.39 0.72
C PHE A 55 1.96 13.91 0.47
N SER A 56 2.27 13.39 -0.73
CA SER A 56 2.10 11.98 -1.09
C SER A 56 2.84 11.03 -0.14
N THR A 57 4.08 11.35 0.25
CA THR A 57 4.86 10.57 1.22
C THR A 57 4.21 10.56 2.60
N TRP A 58 3.76 11.73 3.06
CA TRP A 58 3.08 11.86 4.36
C TRP A 58 1.75 11.10 4.37
N LEU A 59 0.96 11.24 3.31
CA LEU A 59 -0.30 10.54 3.12
C LEU A 59 -0.11 9.02 3.05
N TYR A 60 0.93 8.55 2.36
CA TYR A 60 1.28 7.13 2.28
C TYR A 60 1.55 6.57 3.69
N ARG A 61 2.32 7.30 4.51
CA ARG A 61 2.63 6.92 5.89
C ARG A 61 1.37 6.83 6.76
N LEU A 62 0.51 7.84 6.66
CA LEU A 62 -0.77 7.87 7.38
C LEU A 62 -1.68 6.71 6.95
N SER A 63 -1.77 6.46 5.65
CA SER A 63 -2.58 5.39 5.06
C SER A 63 -2.10 4.01 5.50
N LEU A 64 -0.81 3.72 5.33
CA LEU A 64 -0.22 2.44 5.71
C LEU A 64 -0.38 2.16 7.21
N ASN A 65 -0.11 3.15 8.06
CA ASN A 65 -0.29 3.00 9.50
C ASN A 65 -1.74 2.70 9.88
N SER A 66 -2.71 3.32 9.19
CA SER A 66 -4.14 3.10 9.43
C SER A 66 -4.55 1.67 9.03
N ILE A 67 -4.10 1.22 7.85
CA ILE A 67 -4.32 -0.15 7.36
C ILE A 67 -3.74 -1.18 8.33
N LEU A 68 -2.44 -1.06 8.66
CA LEU A 68 -1.75 -2.03 9.54
C LEU A 68 -2.36 -2.05 10.94
N THR A 69 -2.80 -0.90 11.46
CA THR A 69 -3.49 -0.83 12.76
C THR A 69 -4.82 -1.57 12.72
N SER A 70 -5.61 -1.39 11.66
CA SER A 70 -6.88 -2.08 11.48
C SER A 70 -6.69 -3.60 11.37
N LEU A 71 -5.72 -4.05 10.55
CA LEU A 71 -5.38 -5.47 10.41
C LEU A 71 -4.95 -6.11 11.73
N LYS A 72 -4.11 -5.42 12.52
CA LYS A 72 -3.71 -5.88 13.86
C LYS A 72 -4.90 -5.97 14.82
N LYS A 73 -5.82 -5.01 14.78
CA LYS A 73 -7.04 -5.02 15.61
C LYS A 73 -7.96 -6.18 15.22
N LYS A 74 -8.14 -6.43 13.92
CA LYS A 74 -8.95 -7.55 13.41
C LYS A 74 -8.35 -8.89 13.81
N SER A 75 -7.04 -9.08 13.65
CA SER A 75 -6.33 -10.30 14.07
C SER A 75 -6.51 -10.61 15.56
N ARG A 76 -6.57 -9.59 16.44
CA ARG A 76 -6.83 -9.79 17.87
C ARG A 76 -8.27 -10.19 18.19
N LEU A 77 -9.22 -9.86 17.33
CA LEU A 77 -10.65 -10.12 17.51
C LEU A 77 -11.09 -11.44 16.86
N THR A 78 -10.35 -11.93 15.86
CA THR A 78 -10.67 -13.18 15.14
C THR A 78 -9.85 -14.35 15.70
N THR A 79 -10.47 -15.20 16.52
CA THR A 79 -9.95 -16.52 16.97
C THR A 79 -10.39 -17.69 16.08
N SER A 80 -10.99 -17.44 14.92
CA SER A 80 -11.32 -18.50 13.96
C SER A 80 -11.11 -18.02 12.52
N PRO A 81 -10.50 -18.83 11.63
CA PRO A 81 -10.41 -18.47 10.22
C PRO A 81 -11.79 -18.67 9.60
N LEU A 82 -12.50 -17.56 9.35
CA LEU A 82 -13.50 -17.58 8.27
C LEU A 82 -12.72 -17.62 6.96
N ASP A 83 -13.03 -18.62 6.13
CA ASP A 83 -12.55 -18.71 4.76
C ASP A 83 -12.87 -17.39 4.04
N LYS A 84 -11.84 -16.56 3.88
CA LYS A 84 -11.95 -15.33 3.12
C LYS A 84 -11.85 -15.71 1.65
N GLU A 85 -12.99 -15.69 0.96
CA GLU A 85 -12.98 -15.65 -0.49
C GLU A 85 -12.21 -14.40 -0.93
N VAL A 86 -11.10 -14.62 -1.62
CA VAL A 86 -10.35 -13.55 -2.27
C VAL A 86 -11.22 -13.07 -3.43
N GLU A 87 -11.82 -11.90 -3.27
CA GLU A 87 -12.62 -11.29 -4.33
C GLU A 87 -11.71 -11.01 -5.55
N TYR A 88 -11.95 -11.75 -6.64
CA TYR A 88 -11.31 -11.51 -7.93
C TYR A 88 -11.76 -10.15 -8.47
N ILE A 89 -10.84 -9.21 -8.56
CA ILE A 89 -11.10 -7.92 -9.21
C ILE A 89 -11.11 -8.19 -10.72
N PRO A 90 -12.22 -7.93 -11.44
CA PRO A 90 -12.24 -8.03 -12.89
C PRO A 90 -11.30 -6.96 -13.45
N GLY A 91 -10.10 -7.37 -13.85
CA GLY A 91 -9.34 -6.63 -14.83
C GLY A 91 -10.13 -6.63 -16.13
N ASP A 92 -10.15 -5.50 -16.84
CA ASP A 92 -10.77 -5.35 -18.15
C ASP A 92 -10.48 -6.58 -19.01
N LYS A 93 -11.55 -7.19 -19.54
CA LYS A 93 -11.47 -8.47 -20.25
C LYS A 93 -10.53 -8.32 -21.45
N ASN A 94 -9.56 -9.24 -21.54
CA ASN A 94 -8.59 -9.44 -22.62
C ASN A 94 -7.39 -8.49 -22.68
N ASN A 95 -6.46 -8.60 -21.71
CA ASN A 95 -5.11 -8.12 -21.94
C ASN A 95 -4.10 -8.97 -21.14
N GLU A 96 -3.06 -9.50 -21.78
CA GLU A 96 -1.97 -10.24 -21.13
C GLU A 96 -1.35 -9.44 -19.97
N GLU A 97 -1.35 -8.10 -20.10
CA GLU A 97 -0.92 -7.19 -19.03
C GLU A 97 -1.74 -7.32 -17.74
N SER A 98 -3.05 -7.58 -17.84
CA SER A 98 -3.94 -7.73 -16.69
C SER A 98 -3.61 -9.00 -15.89
N GLU A 99 -3.31 -10.08 -16.60
CA GLU A 99 -2.93 -11.35 -16.01
C GLU A 99 -1.56 -11.27 -15.33
N ILE A 100 -0.58 -10.66 -16.00
CA ILE A 100 0.76 -10.42 -15.43
C ILE A 100 0.67 -9.56 -14.17
N ARG A 101 -0.12 -8.48 -14.18
CA ARG A 101 -0.35 -7.63 -13.00
C ARG A 101 -0.98 -8.42 -11.86
N SER A 102 -1.97 -9.25 -12.17
CA SER A 102 -2.66 -10.08 -11.17
C SER A 102 -1.71 -11.10 -10.53
N ARG A 103 -0.87 -11.78 -11.32
CA ARG A 103 0.15 -12.70 -10.81
C ARG A 103 1.19 -11.99 -9.93
N LEU A 104 1.69 -10.84 -10.38
CA LEU A 104 2.64 -10.02 -9.59
C LEU A 104 2.02 -9.60 -8.26
N TYR A 105 0.76 -9.15 -8.29
CA TYR A 105 0.04 -8.73 -7.10
C TYR A 105 -0.13 -9.86 -6.08
N LEU A 106 -0.53 -11.05 -6.54
CA LEU A 106 -0.62 -12.24 -5.68
C LEU A 106 0.75 -12.64 -5.12
N ALA A 107 1.83 -12.51 -5.90
CA ALA A 107 3.19 -12.77 -5.43
C ALA A 107 3.62 -11.77 -4.33
N ILE A 108 3.32 -10.48 -4.49
CA ILE A 108 3.60 -9.44 -3.50
C ILE A 108 2.83 -9.71 -2.20
N LYS A 109 1.58 -10.20 -2.27
CA LYS A 109 0.79 -10.53 -1.07
C LYS A 109 1.44 -11.60 -0.19
N LYS A 110 2.24 -12.51 -0.77
CA LYS A 110 2.99 -13.56 -0.06
C LYS A 110 4.24 -13.04 0.68
N LEU A 111 4.66 -11.80 0.45
CA LEU A 111 5.78 -11.19 1.15
C LEU A 111 5.41 -10.81 2.59
N ASP A 112 6.42 -10.76 3.48
CA ASP A 112 6.26 -10.14 4.80
C ASP A 112 5.96 -8.64 4.67
N ASP A 113 5.41 -8.04 5.72
CA ASP A 113 4.93 -6.65 5.70
C ASP A 113 6.02 -5.63 5.34
N ILE A 114 7.28 -5.90 5.72
CA ILE A 114 8.40 -4.99 5.44
C ILE A 114 8.76 -5.06 3.96
N ASP A 115 8.97 -6.26 3.44
CA ASP A 115 9.28 -6.48 2.02
C ASP A 115 8.14 -5.98 1.12
N LYS A 116 6.90 -6.25 1.50
CA LYS A 116 5.68 -5.79 0.84
C LYS A 116 5.59 -4.27 0.79
N THR A 117 5.87 -3.59 1.90
CA THR A 117 5.87 -2.11 1.95
C THR A 117 6.93 -1.52 1.01
N ILE A 118 8.17 -2.03 1.08
CA ILE A 118 9.28 -1.53 0.25
C ILE A 118 8.96 -1.66 -1.24
N ILE A 119 8.51 -2.83 -1.69
CA ILE A 119 8.22 -3.04 -3.11
C ILE A 119 6.99 -2.26 -3.56
N THR A 120 5.95 -2.15 -2.73
CA THR A 120 4.74 -1.37 -3.07
C THR A 120 5.09 0.11 -3.24
N MET A 121 5.87 0.70 -2.33
CA MET A 121 6.35 2.07 -2.48
C MET A 121 7.20 2.27 -3.74
N HIS A 122 8.08 1.31 -4.06
CA HIS A 122 8.87 1.37 -5.28
C HIS A 122 8.00 1.37 -6.55
N LEU A 123 6.94 0.54 -6.57
CA LEU A 123 5.97 0.49 -7.68
C LEU A 123 5.10 1.77 -7.76
N ASP A 124 4.84 2.43 -6.64
CA ASP A 124 4.19 3.75 -6.58
C ASP A 124 5.15 4.92 -6.91
N ALA A 125 6.31 4.62 -7.50
CA ALA A 125 7.31 5.57 -7.98
C ALA A 125 7.97 6.44 -6.90
N PHE A 126 7.98 6.00 -5.64
CA PHE A 126 8.83 6.60 -4.62
C PHE A 126 10.31 6.28 -4.90
N THR A 127 11.16 7.27 -4.70
CA THR A 127 12.61 7.11 -4.86
C THR A 127 13.19 6.27 -3.72
N ASN A 128 14.27 5.54 -3.96
CA ASN A 128 14.89 4.71 -2.92
C ASN A 128 15.32 5.52 -1.67
N PRO A 129 15.77 6.78 -1.76
CA PRO A 129 15.94 7.64 -0.59
C PRO A 129 14.66 7.94 0.18
N GLU A 130 13.55 8.23 -0.49
CA GLU A 130 12.23 8.44 0.17
C GLU A 130 11.75 7.16 0.87
N ILE A 131 11.95 5.99 0.25
CA ILE A 131 11.63 4.69 0.86
C ILE A 131 12.54 4.44 2.06
N ALA A 132 13.84 4.72 1.95
CA ALA A 132 14.79 4.52 3.05
C ALA A 132 14.46 5.40 4.26
N ASP A 133 14.16 6.69 4.04
CA ASP A 133 13.70 7.62 5.08
C ASP A 133 12.40 7.11 5.72
N PHE A 134 11.43 6.70 4.91
CA PHE A 134 10.16 6.16 5.39
C PHE A 134 10.35 4.92 6.28
N MET A 135 11.25 4.03 5.87
CA MET A 135 11.52 2.78 6.57
C MET A 135 12.50 2.93 7.75
N GLY A 136 13.11 4.11 7.93
CA GLY A 136 14.12 4.35 8.98
C GLY A 136 15.40 3.54 8.77
N ILE A 137 15.79 3.27 7.51
CA ILE A 137 16.99 2.52 7.14
C ILE A 137 17.91 3.35 6.23
N SER A 138 19.15 2.89 6.04
CA SER A 138 20.05 3.54 5.09
C SER A 138 19.62 3.29 3.64
N VAL A 139 19.92 4.24 2.75
CA VAL A 139 19.64 4.10 1.30
C VAL A 139 20.30 2.84 0.71
N ASN A 140 21.52 2.53 1.15
CA ASN A 140 22.23 1.33 0.70
C ASN A 140 21.49 0.05 1.16
N HIS A 141 21.02 0.00 2.41
CA HIS A 141 20.23 -1.13 2.89
C HIS A 141 18.91 -1.26 2.10
N CYS A 142 18.24 -0.15 1.82
CA CYS A 142 17.04 -0.14 0.97
C CYS A 142 17.32 -0.72 -0.42
N ASN A 143 18.41 -0.31 -1.09
CA ASN A 143 18.78 -0.81 -2.41
C ASN A 143 19.05 -2.33 -2.41
N VAL A 144 19.84 -2.81 -1.45
CA VAL A 144 20.14 -4.24 -1.31
C VAL A 144 18.87 -5.03 -1.01
N LYS A 145 18.00 -4.50 -0.16
CA LYS A 145 16.75 -5.16 0.21
C LYS A 145 15.78 -5.21 -0.97
N LEU A 146 15.64 -4.12 -1.72
CA LEU A 146 14.83 -4.08 -2.94
C LEU A 146 15.31 -5.09 -3.99
N PHE A 147 16.63 -5.23 -4.18
CA PHE A 147 17.20 -6.25 -5.05
C PHE A 147 16.81 -7.67 -4.61
N ARG A 148 16.93 -7.98 -3.31
CA ARG A 148 16.52 -9.29 -2.76
C ARG A 148 15.03 -9.56 -2.93
N ILE A 149 14.18 -8.54 -2.73
CA ILE A 149 12.73 -8.67 -2.92
C ILE A 149 12.40 -8.99 -4.39
N LYS A 150 13.05 -8.32 -5.35
CA LYS A 150 12.87 -8.60 -6.78
C LYS A 150 13.22 -10.04 -7.13
N ASN A 151 14.35 -10.56 -6.62
CA ASN A 151 14.74 -11.95 -6.83
C ASN A 151 13.74 -12.93 -6.20
N LYS A 152 13.24 -12.64 -5.00
CA LYS A 152 12.21 -13.45 -4.32
C LYS A 152 10.91 -13.49 -5.11
N LEU A 153 10.48 -12.36 -5.68
CA LEU A 153 9.31 -12.30 -6.55
C LEU A 153 9.53 -13.09 -7.84
N GLU A 154 10.72 -13.02 -8.43
CA GLU A 154 11.06 -13.80 -9.63
C GLU A 154 10.94 -15.32 -9.36
N THR A 155 11.44 -15.80 -8.21
CA THR A 155 11.25 -17.20 -7.80
C THR A 155 9.77 -17.55 -7.64
N ILE A 156 8.99 -16.75 -6.90
CA ILE A 156 7.56 -17.00 -6.68
C ILE A 156 6.76 -17.01 -7.99
N LEU A 157 7.15 -16.20 -8.97
CA LEU A 157 6.51 -16.13 -10.29
C LEU A 157 6.92 -17.26 -11.23
N LYS A 158 8.08 -17.90 -11.01
CA LYS A 158 8.53 -19.08 -11.78
C LYS A 158 7.94 -20.39 -11.26
N ASP A 159 7.68 -20.46 -9.95
CA ASP A 159 7.12 -21.65 -9.29
C ASP A 159 5.60 -21.80 -9.46
N ASN A 160 4.93 -20.82 -10.08
CA ASN A 160 3.49 -20.75 -10.35
C ASN A 160 3.24 -20.56 -11.85
#